data_AF-A0A8T4A7T3-F1
#
_entry.id   AF-A0A8T4A7T3-F1
#
_cell.length_a   1.000
_cell.length_b   1.000
_cell.length_c   1.000
_cell.angle_alpha   90.00
_cell.angle_beta   90.00
_cell.angle_gamma   90.00
#
_symmetry.space_group_name_H-M   'P 1'
#
loop_
_entity.id
_entity.type
_entity.pdbx_description
1 polymer ?
#
loop_
_entity_poly.entity_id
_entity_poly.type
_entity_poly.pdbx_seq_one_letter_code
_entity_poly.pdbx_strand_id
1 'polypeptide(L)'
;MKLAILIVIIVSVAFIALGCKKIVYVCANGIETEDKNECPYNKLSSVKQKDAEKYATNYVGAFVNAKGGKSTLVSSYTAKGDFYVSFVVSPKDQPAFETTVRVDGITAQVNCTQSCQYTQ
;
A
#
# COMPACT_ATOMS: atom_id res chain seq x y z
N MET A 1 23.90 51.72 -36.53
CA MET A 1 22.80 51.44 -35.57
C MET A 1 22.00 50.16 -35.86
N LYS A 2 21.77 49.76 -37.13
CA LYS A 2 20.99 48.54 -37.46
C LYS A 2 21.66 47.21 -37.04
N LEU A 3 22.99 47.14 -36.96
CA LEU A 3 23.72 45.91 -36.62
C LEU A 3 23.65 45.55 -35.11
N ALA A 4 23.63 46.56 -34.23
CA ALA A 4 23.60 46.37 -32.78
C ALA A 4 22.26 45.82 -32.30
N ILE A 5 21.16 46.22 -32.94
CA ILE A 5 19.80 45.76 -32.61
C ILE A 5 19.64 44.28 -32.97
N LEU A 6 20.25 43.82 -34.07
CA LEU A 6 20.17 42.43 -34.52
C LEU A 6 20.86 41.47 -33.53
N ILE A 7 22.01 41.86 -32.98
CA ILE A 7 22.78 41.05 -32.03
C ILE A 7 22.02 40.92 -30.70
N VAL A 8 21.39 42.00 -30.22
CA VAL A 8 20.59 41.96 -28.98
C VAL A 8 19.39 41.00 -29.15
N ILE A 9 18.72 41.03 -30.30
CA ILE A 9 17.59 40.14 -30.57
C ILE A 9 18.05 38.67 -30.60
N ILE A 10 19.14 38.35 -31.30
CA ILE A 10 19.66 36.97 -31.38
C ILE A 10 20.10 36.44 -30.01
N VAL A 11 20.73 37.27 -29.18
CA VAL A 11 21.13 36.88 -27.82
C VAL A 11 19.91 36.67 -26.92
N SER A 12 18.86 37.51 -27.05
CA SER A 12 17.63 37.33 -26.28
C SER A 12 16.83 36.08 -26.70
N VAL A 13 16.84 35.70 -27.98
CA VAL A 13 16.18 34.47 -28.46
C VAL A 13 16.96 33.22 -28.02
N ALA A 14 18.29 33.28 -27.98
CA ALA A 14 19.13 32.17 -27.50
C ALA A 14 18.97 31.91 -25.99
N PHE A 15 18.71 32.93 -25.18
CA PHE A 15 18.47 32.77 -23.74
C PHE A 15 17.10 32.13 -23.40
N ILE A 16 16.09 32.30 -24.26
CA ILE A 16 14.75 31.71 -24.04
C ILE A 16 14.76 30.19 -24.30
N ALA A 17 15.72 29.68 -25.07
CA ALA A 17 15.81 28.25 -25.41
C ALA A 17 16.47 27.36 -24.33
N LEU A 18 17.04 27.92 -23.26
CA LEU A 18 17.91 27.18 -22.33
C LEU A 18 17.29 26.85 -20.96
N GLY A 19 16.00 27.13 -20.72
CA GLY A 19 15.50 27.28 -19.35
C GLY A 19 14.27 26.49 -18.95
N CYS A 20 14.12 25.22 -19.31
CA CYS A 20 13.15 24.33 -18.64
C CYS A 20 13.85 23.05 -18.20
N LYS A 21 14.70 23.15 -17.17
CA LYS A 21 15.06 21.97 -16.37
C LYS A 21 13.78 21.50 -15.71
N LYS A 22 13.20 20.41 -16.21
CA LYS A 22 12.07 19.72 -15.58
C LYS A 22 12.46 19.39 -14.14
N ILE A 23 11.64 19.84 -13.20
CA ILE A 23 11.81 19.51 -11.78
C ILE A 23 11.44 18.04 -11.65
N VAL A 24 12.41 17.22 -11.28
CA VAL A 24 12.20 15.79 -11.00
C VAL A 24 12.03 15.63 -9.50
N TYR A 25 10.89 15.10 -9.08
CA TYR A 25 10.59 14.68 -7.73
C TYR A 25 10.92 13.20 -7.58
N VAL A 26 11.68 12.85 -6.54
CA VAL A 26 11.94 11.46 -6.17
C VAL A 26 10.98 11.06 -5.07
N CYS A 27 10.11 10.09 -5.34
CA CYS A 27 9.15 9.55 -4.40
C CYS A 27 9.85 8.71 -3.32
N ALA A 28 9.16 8.45 -2.20
CA ALA A 28 9.71 7.66 -1.08
C ALA A 28 10.09 6.21 -1.46
N ASN A 29 9.55 5.70 -2.57
CA ASN A 29 9.87 4.39 -3.14
C ASN A 29 10.97 4.45 -4.23
N GLY A 30 11.59 5.61 -4.47
CA GLY A 30 12.66 5.80 -5.46
C GLY A 30 12.19 6.07 -6.89
N ILE A 31 10.88 6.17 -7.16
CA ILE A 31 10.36 6.53 -8.48
C ILE A 31 10.56 8.03 -8.71
N GLU A 32 11.01 8.41 -9.90
CA GLU A 32 11.12 9.79 -10.36
C GLU A 32 9.84 10.22 -11.09
N THR A 33 9.28 11.38 -10.76
CA THR A 33 8.12 11.98 -11.43
C THR A 33 8.29 13.50 -11.59
N GLU A 34 7.60 14.08 -12.57
CA GLU A 34 7.55 15.53 -12.81
C GLU A 34 6.41 16.21 -11.99
N ASP A 35 5.53 15.43 -11.36
CA ASP A 35 4.45 15.92 -10.50
C ASP A 35 4.53 15.27 -9.11
N LYS A 36 4.70 16.10 -8.07
CA LYS A 36 4.72 15.67 -6.66
C LYS A 36 3.48 14.84 -6.27
N ASN A 37 2.33 15.06 -6.91
CA ASN A 37 1.08 14.37 -6.61
C ASN A 37 0.96 12.99 -7.27
N GLU A 38 1.80 12.69 -8.27
CA GLU A 38 1.87 11.38 -8.91
C GLU A 38 2.70 10.37 -8.12
N CYS A 39 3.37 10.82 -7.05
CA CYS A 39 4.08 9.90 -6.19
C CYS A 39 3.11 8.87 -5.60
N PRO A 40 3.32 7.56 -5.85
CA PRO A 40 2.51 6.54 -5.23
C PRO A 40 2.76 6.62 -3.73
N TYR A 41 1.76 7.08 -2.97
CA TYR A 41 1.69 6.91 -1.52
C TYR A 41 1.41 5.44 -1.19
N ASN A 42 2.19 4.52 -1.76
CA ASN A 42 2.21 3.16 -1.29
C ASN A 42 2.87 3.21 0.07
N LYS A 43 2.05 3.12 1.11
CA LYS A 43 2.47 2.90 2.49
C LYS A 43 3.58 1.85 2.48
N LEU A 44 4.81 2.27 2.78
CA LEU A 44 5.94 1.36 2.85
C LEU A 44 5.72 0.45 4.05
N SER A 45 5.37 -0.80 3.78
CA SER A 45 5.12 -1.79 4.81
C SER A 45 6.44 -2.11 5.55
N SER A 46 6.46 -1.93 6.86
CA SER A 46 7.53 -2.43 7.73
C SER A 46 7.37 -3.92 8.04
N VAL A 47 6.15 -4.43 7.90
CA VAL A 47 5.78 -5.84 8.13
C VAL A 47 5.99 -6.64 6.84
N LYS A 48 6.52 -7.86 6.96
CA LYS A 48 6.63 -8.82 5.84
C LYS A 48 5.35 -9.65 5.73
N GLN A 49 5.00 -10.10 4.52
CA GLN A 49 3.79 -10.90 4.28
C GLN A 49 3.69 -12.13 5.20
N LYS A 50 4.77 -12.88 5.37
CA LYS A 50 4.81 -14.04 6.27
C LYS A 50 4.54 -13.69 7.74
N ASP A 51 5.00 -12.53 8.19
CA ASP A 51 4.73 -12.06 9.55
C ASP A 51 3.27 -11.62 9.68
N ALA A 52 2.73 -10.95 8.67
CA ALA A 52 1.31 -10.60 8.61
C ALA A 52 0.40 -11.84 8.66
N GLU A 53 0.69 -12.89 7.88
CA GLU A 53 -0.02 -14.17 7.94
C GLU A 53 0.02 -14.79 9.33
N LYS A 54 1.18 -14.73 10.00
CA LYS A 54 1.34 -15.22 11.37
C LYS A 54 0.50 -14.42 12.35
N TYR A 55 0.52 -13.08 12.28
CA TYR A 55 -0.31 -12.22 13.13
C TYR A 55 -1.80 -12.48 12.92
N ALA A 56 -2.23 -12.56 11.66
CA ALA A 56 -3.60 -12.87 11.29
C ALA A 56 -4.03 -14.27 11.80
N THR A 57 -3.20 -15.29 11.61
CA THR A 57 -3.48 -16.67 12.06
C THR A 57 -3.61 -16.74 13.57
N ASN A 58 -2.71 -16.07 14.31
CA ASN A 58 -2.78 -16.01 15.76
C ASN A 58 -4.06 -15.31 16.25
N TYR A 59 -4.41 -14.18 15.63
CA TYR A 59 -5.62 -13.42 15.95
C TYR A 59 -6.88 -14.26 15.70
N VAL A 60 -7.09 -14.73 14.45
CA VAL A 60 -8.27 -15.51 14.07
C VAL A 60 -8.33 -16.81 14.86
N GLY A 61 -7.21 -17.53 14.98
CA GLY A 61 -7.12 -18.77 15.73
C GLY A 61 -7.50 -18.59 17.20
N ALA A 62 -7.07 -17.51 17.87
CA ALA A 62 -7.40 -17.27 19.27
C ALA A 62 -8.92 -17.16 19.49
N PHE A 63 -9.62 -16.35 18.70
CA PHE A 63 -11.07 -16.17 18.84
C PHE A 63 -11.86 -17.41 18.40
N VAL A 64 -11.49 -18.01 17.28
CA VAL A 64 -12.18 -19.17 16.74
C VAL A 64 -12.02 -20.39 17.66
N ASN A 65 -10.81 -20.64 18.18
CA ASN A 65 -10.56 -21.73 19.11
C ASN A 65 -11.28 -21.52 20.45
N ALA A 66 -11.35 -20.27 20.94
CA ALA A 66 -12.10 -19.94 22.17
C ALA A 66 -13.61 -20.24 22.02
N LYS A 67 -14.15 -20.15 20.81
CA LYS A 67 -15.54 -20.51 20.47
C LYS A 67 -15.70 -21.98 20.03
N GLY A 68 -14.65 -22.80 20.18
CA GLY A 68 -14.67 -24.24 19.85
C GLY A 68 -14.67 -24.56 18.35
N GLY A 69 -14.39 -23.58 17.49
CA GLY A 69 -14.28 -23.77 16.05
C GLY A 69 -12.86 -24.09 15.59
N LYS A 70 -12.66 -24.15 14.27
CA LYS A 70 -11.35 -24.22 13.62
C LYS A 70 -11.26 -23.18 12.51
N SER A 71 -10.06 -22.71 12.22
CA SER A 71 -9.79 -21.80 11.10
C SER A 71 -8.66 -22.32 10.21
N THR A 72 -8.77 -22.09 8.91
CA THR A 72 -7.74 -22.44 7.93
C THR A 72 -7.47 -21.23 7.04
N LEU A 73 -6.20 -20.82 6.94
CA LEU A 73 -5.79 -19.76 6.02
C LEU A 73 -6.01 -20.22 4.58
N VAL A 74 -6.69 -19.40 3.78
CA VAL A 74 -6.99 -19.70 2.37
C VAL A 74 -6.15 -18.87 1.43
N SER A 75 -6.03 -17.58 1.70
CA SER A 75 -5.28 -16.66 0.85
C SER A 75 -4.74 -15.48 1.63
N SER A 76 -3.69 -14.87 1.10
CA SER A 76 -3.16 -13.60 1.56
C SER A 76 -2.76 -12.74 0.37
N TYR A 77 -3.02 -11.44 0.43
CA TYR A 77 -2.57 -10.48 -0.58
C TYR A 77 -2.27 -9.12 0.04
N THR A 78 -1.48 -8.32 -0.67
CA THR A 78 -1.10 -6.97 -0.23
C THR A 78 -1.85 -5.93 -1.06
N ALA A 79 -2.43 -4.94 -0.40
CA ALA A 79 -3.06 -3.80 -1.06
C ALA A 79 -2.83 -2.52 -0.26
N LYS A 80 -2.33 -1.47 -0.94
CA LYS A 80 -2.03 -0.16 -0.34
C LYS A 80 -1.13 -0.22 0.90
N GLY A 81 -0.19 -1.18 0.91
CA GLY A 81 0.75 -1.40 2.02
C GLY A 81 0.17 -2.07 3.26
N ASP A 82 -1.07 -2.58 3.19
CA ASP A 82 -1.65 -3.47 4.19
C ASP A 82 -1.78 -4.89 3.63
N PHE A 83 -1.90 -5.87 4.52
CA PHE A 83 -2.10 -7.27 4.17
C PHE A 83 -3.53 -7.69 4.46
N TYR A 84 -4.16 -8.37 3.51
CA TYR A 84 -5.49 -8.92 3.65
C TYR A 84 -5.35 -10.44 3.65
N VAL A 85 -5.82 -11.07 4.71
CA VAL A 85 -5.68 -12.52 4.92
C VAL A 85 -7.06 -13.12 5.12
N SER A 86 -7.43 -14.04 4.24
CA SER A 86 -8.70 -14.76 4.28
C SER A 86 -8.54 -16.12 4.95
N PHE A 87 -9.55 -16.48 5.74
CA PHE A 87 -9.65 -17.76 6.43
C PHE A 87 -11.02 -18.37 6.19
N VAL A 88 -11.07 -19.68 6.02
CA VAL A 88 -12.30 -20.45 6.23
C VAL A 88 -12.40 -20.78 7.70
N VAL A 89 -13.47 -20.34 8.33
CA VAL A 89 -13.82 -20.63 9.72
C VAL A 89 -14.90 -21.70 9.70
N SER A 90 -14.67 -22.77 10.46
CA SER A 90 -15.59 -23.88 10.67
C SER A 90 -15.98 -23.93 12.15
N PRO A 91 -17.06 -23.25 12.55
CA PRO A 91 -17.62 -23.38 13.89
C PRO A 91 -18.13 -24.80 14.12
N LYS A 92 -18.25 -25.20 15.39
CA LYS A 92 -18.66 -26.57 15.75
C LYS A 92 -20.07 -26.94 15.28
N ASP A 93 -21.00 -25.98 15.35
CA ASP A 93 -22.44 -26.22 15.16
C ASP A 93 -23.04 -25.29 14.08
N GLN A 94 -22.21 -24.76 13.18
CA GLN A 94 -22.66 -23.87 12.10
C GLN A 94 -21.92 -24.18 10.79
N PRO A 95 -22.49 -23.83 9.63
CA PRO A 95 -21.79 -23.92 8.36
C PRO A 95 -20.48 -23.13 8.38
N ALA A 96 -19.49 -23.65 7.65
CA ALA A 96 -18.25 -22.93 7.45
C ALA A 96 -18.47 -21.67 6.62
N PHE A 97 -17.70 -20.62 6.92
CA PHE A 97 -17.77 -19.34 6.20
C PHE A 97 -16.38 -18.72 6.06
N GLU A 98 -16.24 -17.82 5.08
CA GLU A 98 -15.00 -17.06 4.89
C GLU A 98 -15.02 -15.78 5.73
N THR A 99 -13.91 -15.54 6.45
CA THR A 99 -13.61 -14.29 7.14
C THR A 99 -12.32 -13.71 6.58
N THR A 100 -12.25 -12.39 6.48
CA THR A 100 -11.04 -11.69 6.05
C THR A 100 -10.63 -10.73 7.14
N VAL A 101 -9.34 -10.69 7.44
CA VAL A 101 -8.73 -9.73 8.33
C VAL A 101 -7.70 -8.88 7.59
N ARG A 102 -7.60 -7.61 7.96
CA ARG A 102 -6.56 -6.69 7.53
C ARG A 102 -5.48 -6.63 8.61
N VAL A 103 -4.24 -6.85 8.22
CA VAL A 103 -3.06 -6.53 9.03
C VAL A 103 -2.47 -5.24 8.52
N ASP A 104 -2.39 -4.24 9.38
CA ASP A 104 -1.73 -2.98 9.11
C ASP A 104 -0.24 -3.21 8.83
N GLY A 105 0.25 -2.83 7.64
CA GLY A 105 1.63 -3.10 7.25
C GLY A 105 2.67 -2.24 7.96
N ILE A 106 2.29 -1.24 8.76
CA ILE A 106 3.20 -0.44 9.58
C ILE A 106 3.14 -0.88 11.05
N THR A 107 1.93 -1.02 11.60
CA THR A 107 1.73 -1.24 13.05
C THR A 107 1.54 -2.70 13.43
N ALA A 108 1.40 -3.60 12.45
CA ALA A 108 1.03 -5.00 12.63
C ALA A 108 -0.33 -5.21 13.31
N GLN A 109 -1.16 -4.16 13.45
CA GLN A 109 -2.49 -4.27 14.03
C GLN A 109 -3.40 -5.10 13.13
N VAL A 110 -4.05 -6.10 13.71
CA VAL A 110 -5.03 -6.95 13.02
C VAL A 110 -6.44 -6.42 13.28
N ASN A 111 -7.19 -6.16 12.21
CA ASN A 111 -8.58 -5.74 12.26
C ASN A 111 -9.41 -6.64 11.34
N CYS A 112 -10.51 -7.19 11.83
CA CYS A 112 -11.42 -7.94 10.97
C CYS A 112 -12.16 -7.01 10.00
N THR A 113 -12.22 -7.39 8.73
CA THR A 113 -12.87 -6.61 7.66
C THR A 113 -14.13 -7.28 7.11
N GLN A 114 -14.24 -8.61 7.22
CA GLN A 114 -15.39 -9.36 6.69
C GLN A 114 -15.75 -10.55 7.59
N SER A 115 -17.06 -10.77 7.78
CA SER A 115 -17.63 -11.91 8.53
C SER A 115 -17.08 -12.07 9.95
N CYS A 116 -17.06 -10.99 10.72
CA CYS A 116 -16.34 -10.89 12.01
C CYS A 116 -16.99 -11.59 13.22
N GLN A 117 -18.03 -12.39 12.99
CA GLN A 117 -18.87 -12.98 14.03
C GLN A 117 -18.09 -13.90 14.99
N TYR A 118 -17.01 -14.51 14.52
CA TYR A 118 -16.15 -15.44 15.26
C TYR A 118 -14.73 -14.92 15.49
N THR A 119 -14.45 -13.68 15.11
CA THR A 119 -13.12 -13.06 15.17
C THR A 119 -13.12 -11.76 15.98
N GLN A 120 -14.17 -11.54 16.77
CA GLN A 120 -14.33 -10.50 17.79
C GLN A 120 -14.95 -11.09 19.07
#